data_AF-A0A2P6QVY0-F1
#
_entry.id   AF-A0A2P6QVY0-F1
#
_cell.length_a   1.000
_cell.length_b   1.000
_cell.length_c   1.000
_cell.angle_alpha   90.00
_cell.angle_beta   90.00
_cell.angle_gamma   90.00
#
_symmetry.space_group_name_H-M   'P 1'
#
loop_
_entity.id
_entity.type
_entity.pdbx_description
1 polymer ?
#
loop_
_entity_poly.entity_id
_entity_poly.type
_entity_poly.pdbx_seq_one_letter_code
_entity_poly.pdbx_strand_id
1 'polypeptide(L)'
;MLKQKFPACIFVLSWLLLWLLQLFIAHKPPPYPLLLSIPPSYINPPLSKTLSPSQQSQTPSSSSSFSFSVSCFKKMGISGNVSCLVLLVGLALSSLIVGSYAGNFYQDFDLTWGGHRPKIFKGGQLLSLSLDKVSGSGFQSKKEYLFGRIDMQLKLVAGNSAGTVTAYYLSSQGPAHDEIDFEFLGNVSGDPYVLHTNIFTQGKGNREQQFYLWFDPSKNFHTYSIIWKPQHIIFLVDNTPIRVFKNAESLGVPFPKNQAMRIYSSLWNADDWATRGGLVKTDWSKAPFTAYYRNFNVIDAKSSKSFSDSQPSWQTNALDAPSRRRLRWVQKYFMIYNYCTDLKRFPRGFPAECRN
;
A
#
# COMPACT_ATOMS: atom_id res chain seq x y z
N MET A 1 -57.95 35.40 17.28
CA MET A 1 -56.50 35.65 17.26
C MET A 1 -55.77 34.45 17.83
N LEU A 2 -55.08 33.65 17.01
CA LEU A 2 -54.13 32.64 17.49
C LEU A 2 -52.87 32.73 16.63
N LYS A 3 -51.76 33.17 17.26
CA LYS A 3 -50.41 33.15 16.70
C LYS A 3 -49.82 31.76 16.93
N GLN A 4 -49.44 31.06 15.85
CA GLN A 4 -48.61 29.86 15.92
C GLN A 4 -47.14 30.25 16.15
N LYS A 5 -46.49 29.61 17.13
CA LYS A 5 -45.04 29.64 17.35
C LYS A 5 -44.39 28.49 16.57
N PHE A 6 -43.37 28.78 15.77
CA PHE A 6 -42.49 27.78 15.14
C PHE A 6 -41.35 27.38 16.11
N PRO A 7 -40.88 26.11 16.14
CA PRO A 7 -39.83 25.67 17.06
C PRO A 7 -38.42 25.84 16.49
N ALA A 8 -37.49 26.26 17.36
CA ALA A 8 -36.09 26.61 17.09
C ALA A 8 -35.16 25.46 16.64
N CYS A 9 -35.65 24.21 16.56
CA CYS A 9 -34.81 23.05 16.18
C CYS A 9 -34.38 23.03 14.70
N ILE A 10 -35.11 23.71 13.80
CA ILE A 10 -34.80 23.72 12.37
C ILE A 10 -33.56 24.58 12.07
N PHE A 11 -33.26 25.57 12.92
CA PHE A 11 -32.11 26.45 12.73
C PHE A 11 -30.78 25.77 13.08
N VAL A 12 -30.73 24.90 14.10
CA VAL A 12 -29.48 24.26 14.54
C VAL A 12 -29.00 23.21 13.53
N LEU A 13 -29.92 22.46 12.92
CA LEU A 13 -29.61 21.45 11.88
C LEU A 13 -29.12 22.10 10.58
N SER A 14 -29.64 23.27 10.22
CA SER A 14 -29.21 24.01 9.02
C SER A 14 -27.77 24.50 9.15
N TRP A 15 -27.38 24.99 10.34
CA TRP A 15 -26.01 25.46 10.60
C TRP A 15 -24.98 24.32 10.64
N LEU A 16 -25.35 23.15 11.15
CA LEU A 16 -24.47 21.98 11.16
C LEU A 16 -24.22 21.46 9.72
N LEU A 17 -25.24 21.49 8.86
CA LEU A 17 -25.14 21.08 7.46
C LEU A 17 -24.28 22.06 6.64
N LEU A 18 -24.40 23.37 6.91
CA LEU A 18 -23.56 24.42 6.31
C LEU A 18 -22.09 24.32 6.77
N TRP A 19 -21.84 23.97 8.03
CA TRP A 19 -20.49 23.77 8.56
C TRP A 19 -19.81 22.51 7.97
N LEU A 20 -20.57 21.42 7.81
CA LEU A 20 -20.10 20.20 7.14
C LEU A 20 -19.86 20.40 5.64
N LEU A 21 -20.67 21.23 4.96
CA LEU A 21 -20.43 21.61 3.56
C LEU A 21 -19.15 22.42 3.38
N GLN A 22 -18.82 23.30 4.34
CA GLN A 22 -17.58 24.09 4.32
C GLN A 22 -16.33 23.23 4.53
N LEU A 23 -16.41 22.17 5.33
CA LEU A 23 -15.34 21.19 5.48
C LEU A 23 -15.08 20.38 4.19
N PHE A 24 -16.11 20.09 3.40
CA PHE A 24 -15.97 19.40 2.12
C PHE A 24 -15.41 20.29 0.99
N ILE A 25 -15.63 21.60 1.05
CA ILE A 25 -15.08 22.56 0.08
C ILE A 25 -13.59 22.88 0.38
N ALA A 26 -13.15 22.73 1.63
CA ALA A 26 -11.78 23.01 2.08
C ALA A 26 -10.73 21.96 1.70
N HIS A 27 -11.07 20.91 0.94
CA HIS A 27 -10.15 19.87 0.45
C HIS A 27 -10.13 19.79 -1.08
N LYS A 28 -10.03 20.94 -1.76
CA LYS A 28 -9.48 20.98 -3.12
C LYS A 28 -7.97 21.16 -3.05
N PRO A 29 -7.16 20.27 -3.67
CA PRO A 29 -5.73 20.52 -3.80
C PRO A 29 -5.49 21.79 -4.63
N PRO A 30 -4.41 22.56 -4.35
CA PRO A 30 -4.13 23.79 -5.09
C PRO A 30 -3.86 23.48 -6.57
N PRO A 31 -4.19 24.40 -7.49
CA PRO A 31 -3.81 24.27 -8.89
C PRO A 31 -2.29 24.47 -9.00
N TYR A 32 -1.58 23.48 -9.53
CA TYR A 32 -0.17 23.65 -9.89
C TYR A 32 -0.05 24.60 -11.09
N PRO A 33 0.88 25.58 -11.07
CA PRO A 33 1.13 26.42 -12.22
C PRO A 33 1.87 25.63 -13.31
N LEU A 34 1.23 25.56 -14.49
CA LEU A 34 1.87 25.19 -15.75
C LEU A 34 2.83 26.31 -16.15
N LEU A 35 4.14 26.09 -16.05
CA LEU A 35 5.13 26.84 -16.82
C LEU A 35 5.51 26.04 -18.06
N LEU A 36 5.10 26.58 -19.20
CA LEU A 36 5.46 26.18 -20.55
C LEU A 36 6.79 26.83 -20.94
N SER A 37 7.74 26.03 -21.43
CA SER A 37 8.74 26.49 -22.40
C SER A 37 9.29 25.30 -23.19
N ILE A 38 8.67 24.98 -24.32
CA ILE A 38 9.30 24.24 -25.44
C ILE A 38 8.92 24.96 -26.75
N PRO A 39 9.89 25.28 -27.62
CA PRO A 39 9.65 26.00 -28.87
C PRO A 39 9.15 25.09 -30.02
N PRO A 40 8.64 25.67 -31.13
CA PRO A 40 7.74 24.99 -32.07
C PRO A 40 8.44 24.44 -33.31
N SER A 41 7.83 23.44 -33.97
CA SER A 41 7.41 23.44 -35.40
C SER A 41 7.45 22.05 -36.09
N TYR A 42 6.72 21.97 -37.22
CA TYR A 42 6.50 20.86 -38.19
C TYR A 42 5.22 20.02 -37.98
N ILE A 43 4.05 20.49 -38.47
CA ILE A 43 3.46 20.43 -39.85
C ILE A 43 2.76 19.08 -40.14
N ASN A 44 1.40 19.13 -40.24
CA ASN A 44 0.51 18.09 -40.81
C ASN A 44 0.54 18.10 -42.36
N PRO A 45 -0.10 17.14 -43.09
CA PRO A 45 -1.52 17.34 -43.49
C PRO A 45 -2.28 15.96 -43.65
N PRO A 46 -3.53 15.88 -44.21
CA PRO A 46 -4.65 15.26 -43.51
C PRO A 46 -5.32 14.11 -44.28
N LEU A 47 -6.32 13.43 -43.69
CA LEU A 47 -7.39 12.85 -44.50
C LEU A 47 -8.72 12.77 -43.76
N SER A 48 -9.72 13.33 -44.43
CA SER A 48 -11.13 13.40 -44.10
C SER A 48 -11.85 12.09 -44.46
N LYS A 49 -12.96 11.80 -43.76
CA LYS A 49 -14.24 11.41 -44.36
C LYS A 49 -15.34 11.34 -43.29
N THR A 50 -16.32 12.21 -43.45
CA THR A 50 -17.67 12.15 -42.90
C THR A 50 -18.51 11.16 -43.72
N LEU A 51 -19.39 10.39 -43.05
CA LEU A 51 -20.71 9.98 -43.52
C LEU A 51 -21.52 9.41 -42.34
N SER A 52 -22.78 9.81 -42.28
CA SER A 52 -23.78 9.61 -41.23
C SER A 52 -24.83 8.54 -41.68
N PRO A 53 -26.01 8.41 -41.03
CA PRO A 53 -26.31 7.43 -39.98
C PRO A 53 -27.43 6.44 -40.37
N SER A 54 -27.63 5.33 -39.64
CA SER A 54 -28.97 4.82 -39.28
C SER A 54 -28.95 3.50 -38.50
N GLN A 55 -30.05 3.32 -37.76
CA GLN A 55 -30.66 2.10 -37.22
C GLN A 55 -30.46 1.80 -35.72
N GLN A 56 -31.55 2.12 -35.02
CA GLN A 56 -31.98 1.66 -33.72
C GLN A 56 -32.16 0.13 -33.69
N SER A 57 -31.77 -0.51 -32.60
CA SER A 57 -32.41 -1.75 -32.14
C SER A 57 -32.51 -1.76 -30.62
N GLN A 58 -33.68 -2.16 -30.16
CA GLN A 58 -34.15 -2.17 -28.78
C GLN A 58 -33.62 -3.41 -28.05
N THR A 59 -33.32 -3.28 -26.75
CA THR A 59 -33.17 -4.43 -25.83
C THR A 59 -33.86 -4.14 -24.49
N PRO A 60 -34.54 -5.12 -23.86
CA PRO A 60 -35.42 -4.87 -22.72
C PRO A 60 -34.69 -4.85 -21.38
N SER A 61 -35.18 -4.00 -20.48
CA SER A 61 -34.82 -3.91 -19.07
C SER A 61 -35.59 -4.93 -18.22
N SER A 62 -34.87 -5.73 -17.41
CA SER A 62 -35.46 -6.51 -16.31
C SER A 62 -34.85 -6.08 -14.98
N SER A 63 -35.60 -5.29 -14.21
CA SER A 63 -35.29 -4.93 -12.82
C SER A 63 -36.04 -5.86 -11.87
N SER A 64 -35.33 -6.69 -11.12
CA SER A 64 -35.88 -7.49 -10.01
C SER A 64 -35.84 -6.67 -8.71
N SER A 65 -37.00 -6.20 -8.25
CA SER A 65 -37.15 -5.51 -6.96
C SER A 65 -37.43 -6.51 -5.85
N PHE A 66 -36.50 -6.65 -4.89
CA PHE A 66 -36.74 -7.34 -3.63
C PHE A 66 -37.60 -6.46 -2.71
N SER A 67 -38.79 -6.92 -2.36
CA SER A 67 -39.68 -6.25 -1.40
C SER A 67 -39.41 -6.81 0.00
N PHE A 68 -38.76 -6.02 0.87
CA PHE A 68 -38.72 -6.30 2.31
C PHE A 68 -40.01 -5.77 2.94
N SER A 69 -40.82 -6.68 3.47
CA SER A 69 -42.13 -6.36 4.05
C SER A 69 -42.00 -5.52 5.33
N VAL A 70 -42.60 -4.31 5.31
CA VAL A 70 -42.72 -3.33 6.41
C VAL A 70 -43.69 -3.81 7.52
N SER A 71 -44.01 -5.10 7.58
CA SER A 71 -45.09 -5.59 8.44
C SER A 71 -44.71 -5.68 9.93
N CYS A 72 -43.44 -5.47 10.31
CA CYS A 72 -43.00 -5.57 11.70
C CYS A 72 -43.23 -4.26 12.52
N PHE A 73 -43.23 -3.09 11.88
CA PHE A 73 -43.24 -1.81 12.60
C PHE A 73 -44.62 -1.34 13.11
N LYS A 74 -45.72 -1.87 12.55
CA LYS A 74 -47.07 -1.45 12.97
C LYS A 74 -47.46 -1.94 14.37
N LYS A 75 -46.73 -2.91 14.96
CA LYS A 75 -47.09 -3.50 16.25
C LYS A 75 -46.56 -2.74 17.48
N MET A 76 -45.74 -1.70 17.30
CA MET A 76 -45.07 -0.99 18.41
C MET A 76 -45.47 0.49 18.55
N GLY A 77 -46.46 1.00 17.81
CA GLY A 77 -46.99 2.36 18.02
C GLY A 77 -46.00 3.51 17.76
N ILE A 78 -44.93 3.26 17.01
CA ILE A 78 -43.93 4.28 16.68
C ILE A 78 -44.32 4.98 15.38
N SER A 79 -44.51 6.30 15.43
CA SER A 79 -44.73 7.16 14.26
C SER A 79 -43.64 6.94 13.19
N GLY A 80 -44.03 6.88 11.91
CA GLY A 80 -43.13 6.58 10.79
C GLY A 80 -41.90 7.51 10.69
N ASN A 81 -42.02 8.75 11.16
CA ASN A 81 -40.91 9.71 11.17
C ASN A 81 -39.87 9.43 12.27
N VAL A 82 -40.28 8.86 13.40
CA VAL A 82 -39.38 8.50 14.51
C VAL A 82 -38.65 7.19 14.19
N SER A 83 -39.33 6.24 13.54
CA SER A 83 -38.73 4.97 13.10
C SER A 83 -37.59 5.18 12.09
N CYS A 84 -37.78 6.09 11.13
CA CYS A 84 -36.77 6.40 10.13
C CYS A 84 -35.52 7.09 10.74
N LEU A 85 -35.72 7.98 11.71
CA LEU A 85 -34.63 8.67 12.40
C LEU A 85 -33.80 7.70 13.27
N VAL A 86 -34.45 6.78 13.98
CA VAL A 86 -33.76 5.74 14.77
C VAL A 86 -32.99 4.78 13.86
N LEU A 87 -33.54 4.44 12.69
CA LEU A 87 -32.85 3.60 11.71
C LEU A 87 -31.61 4.30 11.12
N LEU A 88 -31.73 5.58 10.77
CA LEU A 88 -30.64 6.40 10.23
C LEU A 88 -29.53 6.65 11.26
N VAL A 89 -29.89 6.92 12.52
CA VAL A 89 -28.91 7.05 13.63
C VAL A 89 -28.27 5.70 13.95
N GLY A 90 -29.03 4.60 13.90
CA GLY A 90 -28.51 3.25 14.04
C GLY A 90 -27.53 2.84 12.92
N LEU A 91 -27.81 3.22 11.67
CA LEU A 91 -26.93 3.02 10.52
C LEU A 91 -25.69 3.94 10.55
N ALA A 92 -25.84 5.17 11.05
CA ALA A 92 -24.72 6.08 11.28
C ALA A 92 -23.80 5.61 12.42
N LEU A 93 -24.37 5.03 13.48
CA LEU A 93 -23.59 4.45 14.58
C LEU A 93 -22.97 3.10 14.23
N SER A 94 -23.61 2.28 13.39
CA SER A 94 -23.03 1.02 12.92
C SER A 94 -21.92 1.21 11.89
N SER A 95 -21.97 2.29 11.10
CA SER A 95 -20.88 2.68 10.20
C SER A 95 -19.65 3.29 10.92
N LEU A 96 -19.79 3.65 12.19
CA LEU A 96 -18.68 4.11 13.04
C LEU A 96 -17.93 2.96 13.74
N ILE A 97 -18.43 1.73 13.69
CA ILE A 97 -17.78 0.53 14.25
C ILE A 97 -17.26 -0.35 13.11
N VAL A 98 -16.52 0.24 12.17
CA VAL A 98 -15.45 -0.51 11.52
C VAL A 98 -14.21 -0.28 12.37
N GLY A 99 -14.12 -0.98 13.49
CA GLY A 99 -12.89 -1.05 14.25
C GLY A 99 -11.84 -1.66 13.34
N SER A 100 -10.96 -0.83 12.76
CA SER A 100 -9.72 -1.35 12.18
C SER A 100 -8.94 -1.96 13.33
N TYR A 101 -8.92 -3.29 13.42
CA TYR A 101 -8.02 -3.98 14.33
C TYR A 101 -6.60 -3.76 13.82
N ALA A 102 -5.99 -2.65 14.21
CA ALA A 102 -4.56 -2.49 14.07
C ALA A 102 -3.90 -3.56 14.95
N GLY A 103 -2.97 -4.33 14.36
CA GLY A 103 -2.22 -5.36 15.06
C GLY A 103 -1.49 -4.80 16.28
N ASN A 104 -1.20 -5.68 17.23
CA ASN A 104 -0.47 -5.34 18.45
C ASN A 104 0.90 -6.01 18.40
N PHE A 105 1.98 -5.22 18.40
CA PHE A 105 3.33 -5.76 18.24
C PHE A 105 3.70 -6.79 19.32
N TYR A 106 3.16 -6.70 20.54
CA TYR A 106 3.41 -7.72 21.58
C TYR A 106 2.79 -9.07 21.23
N GLN A 107 1.69 -9.07 20.48
CA GLN A 107 0.98 -10.28 20.07
C GLN A 107 1.57 -10.85 18.78
N ASP A 108 1.92 -9.97 17.84
CA ASP A 108 2.21 -10.36 16.46
C ASP A 108 3.70 -10.64 16.20
N PHE A 109 4.62 -10.05 16.99
CA PHE A 109 6.07 -10.10 16.71
C PHE A 109 6.92 -10.45 17.93
N ASP A 110 8.08 -11.04 17.66
CA ASP A 110 9.19 -11.22 18.59
C ASP A 110 10.34 -10.28 18.23
N LEU A 111 10.96 -9.66 19.23
CA LEU A 111 12.18 -8.88 19.05
C LEU A 111 13.36 -9.86 18.98
N THR A 112 14.07 -9.92 17.85
CA THR A 112 15.02 -11.02 17.57
C THR A 112 16.44 -10.71 18.00
N TRP A 113 16.91 -9.48 17.81
CA TRP A 113 18.26 -9.07 18.17
C TRP A 113 18.37 -7.55 18.36
N GLY A 114 19.50 -7.10 18.92
CA GLY A 114 19.79 -5.68 19.16
C GLY A 114 19.63 -5.22 20.62
N GLY A 115 19.26 -6.15 21.53
CA GLY A 115 19.16 -5.88 22.96
C GLY A 115 18.05 -4.87 23.28
N HIS A 116 18.44 -3.70 23.79
CA HIS A 116 17.50 -2.63 24.17
C HIS A 116 17.11 -1.69 23.00
N ARG A 117 17.66 -1.93 21.80
CA ARG A 117 17.42 -1.13 20.59
C ARG A 117 16.03 -1.31 19.98
N PRO A 118 15.53 -2.55 19.79
CA PRO A 118 14.13 -2.73 19.41
C PRO A 118 13.25 -2.40 20.63
N LYS A 119 12.27 -1.52 20.44
CA LYS A 119 11.34 -1.12 21.52
C LYS A 119 9.91 -1.14 21.03
N ILE A 120 9.02 -1.68 21.84
CA ILE A 120 7.56 -1.58 21.65
C ILE A 120 7.02 -0.60 22.68
N PHE A 121 6.18 0.32 22.25
CA PHE A 121 5.61 1.37 23.09
C PHE A 121 4.16 1.63 22.72
N LYS A 122 3.51 2.55 23.46
CA LYS A 122 2.08 2.88 23.31
C LYS A 122 1.18 1.63 23.36
N GLY A 123 1.42 0.77 24.34
CA GLY A 123 0.62 -0.44 24.54
C GLY A 123 0.68 -1.46 23.40
N GLY A 124 1.73 -1.43 22.56
CA GLY A 124 1.88 -2.35 21.44
C GLY A 124 1.54 -1.77 20.07
N GLN A 125 1.23 -0.47 19.99
CA GLN A 125 0.81 0.17 18.73
C GLN A 125 1.97 0.75 17.91
N LEU A 126 3.16 0.86 18.48
CA LEU A 126 4.31 1.47 17.84
C LEU A 126 5.58 0.72 18.23
N LEU A 127 6.36 0.34 17.22
CA LEU A 127 7.65 -0.30 17.38
C LEU A 127 8.73 0.61 16.77
N SER A 128 9.89 0.69 17.40
CA SER A 128 11.08 1.32 16.83
C SER A 128 12.24 0.34 16.75
N LEU A 129 13.01 0.41 15.68
CA LEU A 129 14.34 -0.18 15.58
C LEU A 129 15.36 0.95 15.58
N SER A 130 16.47 0.75 16.31
CA SER A 130 17.60 1.67 16.30
C SER A 130 18.90 0.98 15.92
N LEU A 131 19.82 1.76 15.36
CA LEU A 131 21.15 1.35 14.92
C LEU A 131 22.20 2.34 15.42
N ASP A 132 23.26 1.81 15.99
CA ASP A 132 24.48 2.53 16.36
C ASP A 132 25.71 1.68 15.99
N LYS A 133 26.92 2.18 16.28
CA LYS A 133 28.16 1.54 15.87
C LYS A 133 28.37 0.15 16.49
N VAL A 134 27.67 -0.18 17.56
CA VAL A 134 27.78 -1.48 18.25
C VAL A 134 26.85 -2.50 17.61
N SER A 135 25.61 -2.12 17.29
CA SER A 135 24.65 -3.04 16.70
C SER A 135 23.46 -2.32 16.05
N GLY A 136 22.85 -3.00 15.08
CA GLY A 136 21.49 -2.70 14.64
C GLY A 136 20.43 -3.36 15.53
N SER A 137 19.26 -3.60 14.96
CA SER A 137 18.21 -4.39 15.61
C SER A 137 17.22 -4.97 14.62
N GLY A 138 16.41 -5.94 15.07
CA GLY A 138 15.39 -6.55 14.24
C GLY A 138 14.28 -7.24 15.03
N PHE A 139 13.21 -7.57 14.31
CA PHE A 139 12.08 -8.33 14.81
C PHE A 139 11.56 -9.29 13.73
N GLN A 140 10.79 -10.29 14.14
CA GLN A 140 10.13 -11.24 13.24
C GLN A 140 8.70 -11.53 13.68
N SER A 141 7.82 -11.93 12.77
CA SER A 141 6.47 -12.36 13.13
C SER A 141 6.51 -13.69 13.87
N LYS A 142 5.60 -13.86 14.82
CA LYS A 142 5.43 -15.14 15.53
C LYS A 142 4.83 -16.21 14.62
N LYS A 143 3.97 -15.78 13.69
CA LYS A 143 3.30 -16.64 12.71
C LYS A 143 4.05 -16.65 11.38
N GLU A 144 3.88 -17.75 10.67
CA GLU A 144 4.20 -17.89 9.26
C GLU A 144 2.94 -17.73 8.42
N TYR A 145 3.11 -17.18 7.22
CA TYR A 145 2.05 -16.93 6.27
C TYR A 145 2.35 -17.67 4.97
N LEU A 146 1.31 -18.15 4.30
CA LEU A 146 1.40 -18.68 2.95
C LEU A 146 0.29 -18.01 2.14
N PHE A 147 0.67 -16.98 1.38
CA PHE A 147 -0.23 -16.02 0.73
C PHE A 147 -0.96 -15.08 1.71
N GLY A 148 -1.43 -13.97 1.16
CA GLY A 148 -2.20 -12.97 1.88
C GLY A 148 -1.87 -11.55 1.42
N ARG A 149 -2.54 -10.58 2.05
CA ARG A 149 -2.16 -9.17 2.00
C ARG A 149 -1.54 -8.79 3.33
N ILE A 150 -0.34 -8.24 3.28
CA ILE A 150 0.42 -7.86 4.46
C ILE A 150 0.73 -6.38 4.34
N ASP A 151 0.26 -5.59 5.29
CA ASP A 151 0.43 -4.14 5.36
C ASP A 151 1.24 -3.78 6.61
N MET A 152 2.21 -2.87 6.46
CA MET A 152 2.90 -2.23 7.57
C MET A 152 3.09 -0.75 7.27
N GLN A 153 2.86 0.12 8.26
CA GLN A 153 3.25 1.52 8.14
C GLN A 153 4.66 1.74 8.66
N LEU A 154 5.52 2.29 7.82
CA LEU A 154 6.91 2.61 8.18
C LEU A 154 7.13 4.12 8.10
N LYS A 155 7.94 4.63 9.03
CA LYS A 155 8.57 5.95 8.94
C LYS A 155 10.08 5.76 9.09
N LEU A 156 10.81 6.16 8.06
CA LEU A 156 12.24 5.86 7.93
C LEU A 156 13.12 6.81 8.76
N VAL A 157 14.42 6.49 8.80
CA VAL A 157 15.44 7.30 9.50
C VAL A 157 15.49 8.70 8.90
N ALA A 158 15.35 9.72 9.74
CA ALA A 158 15.43 11.13 9.33
C ALA A 158 16.88 11.65 9.33
N GLY A 159 17.12 12.73 8.58
CA GLY A 159 18.43 13.35 8.50
C GLY A 159 19.39 12.55 7.62
N ASN A 160 20.65 12.49 8.02
CA ASN A 160 21.65 11.70 7.30
C ASN A 160 21.49 10.23 7.70
N SER A 161 21.13 9.39 6.76
CA SER A 161 20.95 7.95 6.92
C SER A 161 21.85 7.14 5.99
N ALA A 162 22.88 7.78 5.39
CA ALA A 162 23.79 7.11 4.47
C ALA A 162 24.41 5.84 5.09
N GLY A 163 24.57 4.82 4.28
CA GLY A 163 25.06 3.49 4.66
C GLY A 163 24.07 2.64 5.48
N THR A 164 22.89 3.15 5.84
CA THR A 164 21.89 2.37 6.58
C THR A 164 20.87 1.72 5.64
N VAL A 165 20.39 0.53 6.02
CA VAL A 165 19.28 -0.17 5.38
C VAL A 165 18.21 -0.47 6.42
N THR A 166 17.00 0.05 6.17
CA THR A 166 15.79 -0.43 6.84
C THR A 166 15.18 -1.52 5.95
N ALA A 167 15.12 -2.77 6.38
CA ALA A 167 14.53 -3.86 5.61
C ALA A 167 13.15 -4.23 6.18
N TYR A 168 12.20 -4.57 5.32
CA TYR A 168 10.90 -5.15 5.65
C TYR A 168 10.57 -6.21 4.61
N TYR A 169 10.59 -7.48 5.03
CA TYR A 169 10.61 -8.58 4.08
C TYR A 169 9.89 -9.81 4.61
N LEU A 170 9.58 -10.74 3.72
CA LEU A 170 9.16 -12.08 4.06
C LEU A 170 10.26 -13.05 3.69
N SER A 171 10.58 -14.03 4.54
CA SER A 171 11.51 -15.10 4.19
C SER A 171 11.05 -16.44 4.77
N SER A 172 11.26 -17.52 4.01
CA SER A 172 11.25 -18.88 4.56
C SER A 172 12.63 -19.22 5.14
N GLN A 173 12.76 -20.38 5.75
CA GLN A 173 13.99 -20.83 6.39
C GLN A 173 14.81 -21.75 5.47
N GLY A 174 16.13 -21.74 5.65
CA GLY A 174 17.05 -22.67 4.99
C GLY A 174 17.72 -22.11 3.72
N PRO A 175 18.64 -22.90 3.12
CA PRO A 175 19.45 -22.44 1.98
C PRO A 175 18.65 -22.26 0.68
N ALA A 176 17.53 -22.97 0.53
CA ALA A 176 16.62 -22.84 -0.59
C ALA A 176 15.40 -21.97 -0.25
N HIS A 177 15.58 -20.94 0.57
CA HIS A 177 14.49 -20.08 1.01
C HIS A 177 13.85 -19.32 -0.17
N ASP A 178 12.59 -18.98 -0.01
CA ASP A 178 11.92 -17.94 -0.79
C ASP A 178 11.92 -16.66 0.04
N GLU A 179 12.05 -15.50 -0.62
CA GLU A 179 12.08 -14.20 0.06
C GLU A 179 11.46 -13.09 -0.82
N ILE A 180 10.83 -12.09 -0.18
CA ILE A 180 10.16 -10.95 -0.82
C ILE A 180 10.52 -9.67 -0.06
N ASP A 181 11.24 -8.76 -0.71
CA ASP A 181 11.94 -7.68 -0.01
C ASP A 181 11.40 -6.28 -0.31
N PHE A 182 11.23 -5.48 0.74
CA PHE A 182 11.46 -4.05 0.69
C PHE A 182 12.73 -3.71 1.47
N GLU A 183 13.65 -3.00 0.84
CA GLU A 183 14.83 -2.45 1.48
C GLU A 183 14.90 -0.95 1.21
N PHE A 184 14.97 -0.14 2.26
CA PHE A 184 15.09 1.30 2.13
C PHE A 184 16.54 1.70 2.37
N LEU A 185 17.19 2.13 1.29
CA LEU A 185 18.59 2.52 1.30
C LEU A 185 18.66 3.99 1.69
N GLY A 186 19.28 4.26 2.84
CA GLY A 186 19.45 5.60 3.34
C GLY A 186 20.40 6.45 2.51
N ASN A 187 20.38 7.76 2.74
CA ASN A 187 21.15 8.72 1.96
C ASN A 187 21.62 9.88 2.83
N VAL A 188 22.49 10.72 2.28
CA VAL A 188 22.89 11.97 2.96
C VAL A 188 21.70 12.92 3.09
N SER A 189 21.74 13.78 4.09
CA SER A 189 20.68 14.77 4.32
C SER A 189 20.38 15.58 3.06
N GLY A 190 19.10 15.61 2.65
CA GLY A 190 18.63 16.36 1.48
C GLY A 190 18.52 15.53 0.21
N ASP A 191 19.19 14.39 0.13
CA ASP A 191 19.09 13.48 -1.01
C ASP A 191 17.99 12.42 -0.79
N PRO A 192 17.35 11.94 -1.86
CA PRO A 192 16.23 11.01 -1.74
C PRO A 192 16.67 9.62 -1.28
N TYR A 193 15.82 8.97 -0.49
CA TYR A 193 15.88 7.53 -0.23
C TYR A 193 15.69 6.73 -1.53
N VAL A 194 16.33 5.57 -1.59
CA VAL A 194 16.03 4.56 -2.62
C VAL A 194 15.23 3.43 -1.98
N LEU A 195 14.06 3.14 -2.54
CA LEU A 195 13.31 1.93 -2.24
C LEU A 195 13.75 0.83 -3.19
N HIS A 196 14.31 -0.23 -2.63
CA HIS A 196 14.77 -1.41 -3.31
C HIS A 196 13.78 -2.56 -3.06
N THR A 197 13.44 -3.30 -4.12
CA THR A 197 12.64 -4.53 -4.02
C THR A 197 13.40 -5.69 -4.64
N ASN A 198 13.30 -6.87 -4.03
CA ASN A 198 13.92 -8.10 -4.52
C ASN A 198 13.02 -9.30 -4.26
N ILE A 199 13.29 -10.39 -4.96
CA ILE A 199 12.56 -11.65 -4.82
C ILE A 199 13.54 -12.81 -4.96
N PHE A 200 13.66 -13.61 -3.91
CA PHE A 200 14.37 -14.87 -3.94
C PHE A 200 13.40 -16.02 -4.13
N THR A 201 13.83 -16.97 -4.95
CA THR A 201 13.11 -18.22 -5.18
C THR A 201 14.11 -19.36 -5.07
N GLN A 202 13.88 -20.31 -4.17
CA GLN A 202 14.79 -21.44 -3.94
C GLN A 202 16.26 -20.99 -3.71
N GLY A 203 16.45 -19.96 -2.88
CA GLY A 203 17.76 -19.39 -2.52
C GLY A 203 18.37 -18.49 -3.61
N LYS A 204 17.68 -18.28 -4.74
CA LYS A 204 18.18 -17.48 -5.86
C LYS A 204 17.40 -16.17 -5.99
N GLY A 205 18.08 -15.07 -5.68
CA GLY A 205 17.63 -13.69 -5.91
C GLY A 205 18.06 -13.15 -7.26
N ASN A 206 18.72 -11.98 -7.26
CA ASN A 206 19.13 -11.22 -8.44
C ASN A 206 17.96 -10.61 -9.25
N ARG A 207 16.89 -10.20 -8.56
CA ARG A 207 15.68 -9.62 -9.18
C ARG A 207 15.41 -8.22 -8.66
N GLU A 208 16.45 -7.42 -8.53
CA GLU A 208 16.42 -6.10 -7.93
C GLU A 208 15.66 -5.10 -8.82
N GLN A 209 14.78 -4.31 -8.22
CA GLN A 209 14.24 -3.08 -8.82
C GLN A 209 14.33 -1.96 -7.79
N GLN A 210 14.79 -0.78 -8.22
CA GLN A 210 14.97 0.37 -7.34
C GLN A 210 14.13 1.55 -7.81
N PHE A 211 13.62 2.30 -6.85
CA PHE A 211 12.72 3.43 -7.07
C PHE A 211 13.08 4.60 -6.14
N TYR A 212 12.97 5.83 -6.63
CA TYR A 212 12.71 6.96 -5.76
C TYR A 212 11.22 6.97 -5.33
N LEU A 213 10.92 7.64 -4.22
CA LEU A 213 9.54 7.84 -3.77
C LEU A 213 9.06 9.23 -4.13
N TRP A 214 7.74 9.38 -4.38
CA TRP A 214 7.10 10.66 -4.67
C TRP A 214 6.79 11.49 -3.41
N PHE A 215 7.45 11.17 -2.29
CA PHE A 215 7.35 11.82 -0.99
C PHE A 215 8.63 11.56 -0.18
N ASP A 216 8.84 12.30 0.90
CA ASP A 216 9.92 12.04 1.87
C ASP A 216 9.46 10.99 2.92
N PRO A 217 9.97 9.75 2.86
CA PRO A 217 9.52 8.65 3.73
C PRO A 217 10.00 8.78 5.19
N SER A 218 10.83 9.78 5.52
CA SER A 218 11.28 10.05 6.89
C SER A 218 10.35 10.99 7.66
N LYS A 219 9.49 11.74 6.96
CA LYS A 219 8.62 12.76 7.58
C LYS A 219 7.36 12.16 8.17
N ASN A 220 6.72 11.24 7.44
CA ASN A 220 5.45 10.64 7.81
C ASN A 220 5.48 9.13 7.68
N PHE A 221 4.49 8.48 8.28
CA PHE A 221 4.26 7.06 8.08
C PHE A 221 3.57 6.83 6.74
N HIS A 222 4.09 5.89 5.96
CA HIS A 222 3.52 5.42 4.70
C HIS A 222 3.27 3.91 4.77
N THR A 223 2.24 3.43 4.11
CA THR A 223 1.89 2.01 4.11
C THR A 223 2.65 1.29 3.00
N TYR A 224 3.42 0.28 3.38
CA TYR A 224 4.11 -0.62 2.46
C TYR A 224 3.42 -1.98 2.53
N SER A 225 2.98 -2.47 1.37
CA SER A 225 2.14 -3.65 1.28
C SER A 225 2.73 -4.69 0.34
N ILE A 226 2.59 -5.95 0.72
CA ILE A 226 2.84 -7.12 -0.12
C ILE A 226 1.50 -7.85 -0.30
N ILE A 227 1.03 -7.92 -1.54
CA ILE A 227 -0.04 -8.84 -1.92
C ILE A 227 0.63 -10.06 -2.53
N TRP A 228 0.59 -11.18 -1.82
CA TRP A 228 1.19 -12.44 -2.25
C TRP A 228 0.11 -13.47 -2.50
N LYS A 229 0.00 -13.94 -3.75
CA LYS A 229 -0.97 -14.95 -4.20
C LYS A 229 -0.25 -16.02 -5.02
N PRO A 230 -0.87 -17.19 -5.26
CA PRO A 230 -0.29 -18.22 -6.12
C PRO A 230 0.04 -17.74 -7.54
N GLN A 231 -0.67 -16.71 -8.04
CA GLN A 231 -0.53 -16.20 -9.40
C GLN A 231 0.50 -15.06 -9.51
N HIS A 232 0.73 -14.30 -8.45
CA HIS A 232 1.62 -13.13 -8.49
C HIS A 232 1.94 -12.57 -7.10
N ILE A 233 2.99 -11.76 -7.04
CA ILE A 233 3.35 -10.88 -5.93
C ILE A 233 3.20 -9.42 -6.42
N ILE A 234 2.55 -8.56 -5.63
CA ILE A 234 2.45 -7.12 -5.89
C ILE A 234 3.04 -6.36 -4.71
N PHE A 235 3.96 -5.46 -5.01
CA PHE A 235 4.50 -4.49 -4.06
C PHE A 235 3.71 -3.20 -4.21
N LEU A 236 3.22 -2.65 -3.09
CA LEU A 236 2.50 -1.38 -3.07
C LEU A 236 3.10 -0.41 -2.06
N VAL A 237 3.01 0.87 -2.40
CA VAL A 237 3.30 2.01 -1.52
C VAL A 237 2.04 2.87 -1.49
N ASP A 238 1.41 3.03 -0.34
CA ASP A 238 0.13 3.74 -0.17
C ASP A 238 -0.94 3.29 -1.17
N ASN A 239 -1.11 1.98 -1.33
CA ASN A 239 -1.99 1.34 -2.33
C ASN A 239 -1.64 1.63 -3.80
N THR A 240 -0.54 2.33 -4.10
CA THR A 240 -0.01 2.46 -5.46
C THR A 240 0.89 1.26 -5.77
N PRO A 241 0.57 0.42 -6.78
CA PRO A 241 1.45 -0.67 -7.17
C PRO A 241 2.73 -0.12 -7.81
N ILE A 242 3.88 -0.62 -7.34
CA ILE A 242 5.19 -0.23 -7.88
C ILE A 242 5.84 -1.35 -8.69
N ARG A 243 5.49 -2.60 -8.37
CA ARG A 243 6.04 -3.81 -9.00
C ARG A 243 5.04 -4.95 -8.95
N VAL A 244 5.01 -5.74 -10.02
CA VAL A 244 4.29 -7.02 -10.09
C VAL A 244 5.29 -8.10 -10.53
N PHE A 245 5.35 -9.19 -9.79
CA PHE A 245 6.08 -10.40 -10.17
C PHE A 245 5.08 -11.53 -10.38
N LYS A 246 4.90 -11.95 -11.62
CA LYS A 246 3.94 -13.00 -11.98
C LYS A 246 4.55 -14.37 -11.73
N ASN A 247 3.71 -15.34 -11.37
CA ASN A 247 4.08 -16.73 -11.43
C ASN A 247 4.34 -17.11 -12.89
N ALA A 248 5.60 -17.44 -13.20
CA ALA A 248 6.09 -17.81 -14.52
C ALA A 248 6.68 -19.24 -14.52
N GLU A 249 6.13 -20.14 -13.69
CA GLU A 249 6.57 -21.53 -13.64
C GLU A 249 6.38 -22.27 -14.97
N SER A 250 5.38 -21.86 -15.79
CA SER A 250 5.22 -22.37 -17.16
C SER A 250 6.40 -22.03 -18.09
N LEU A 251 7.22 -21.05 -17.71
CA LEU A 251 8.47 -20.67 -18.38
C LEU A 251 9.71 -21.23 -17.64
N GLY A 252 9.53 -22.11 -16.66
CA GLY A 252 10.60 -22.68 -15.85
C GLY A 252 11.17 -21.76 -14.78
N VAL A 253 10.50 -20.63 -14.47
CA VAL A 253 10.92 -19.72 -13.40
C VAL A 253 10.20 -20.11 -12.10
N PRO A 254 10.92 -20.54 -11.05
CA PRO A 254 10.30 -20.87 -9.76
C PRO A 254 9.57 -19.67 -9.16
N PHE A 255 8.57 -19.94 -8.31
CA PHE A 255 7.77 -18.92 -7.65
C PHE A 255 7.56 -19.27 -6.16
N PRO A 256 7.53 -18.29 -5.23
CA PRO A 256 7.25 -18.53 -3.81
C PRO A 256 5.80 -19.00 -3.61
N LYS A 257 5.54 -20.31 -3.68
CA LYS A 257 4.17 -20.85 -3.47
C LYS A 257 4.07 -22.02 -2.50
N ASN A 258 5.21 -22.60 -2.11
CA ASN A 258 5.23 -23.84 -1.33
C ASN A 258 5.83 -23.66 0.07
N GLN A 259 6.54 -22.55 0.31
CA GLN A 259 7.21 -22.29 1.58
C GLN A 259 6.46 -21.18 2.33
N ALA A 260 5.94 -21.50 3.52
CA ALA A 260 5.41 -20.47 4.39
C ALA A 260 6.56 -19.57 4.88
N MET A 261 6.31 -18.27 4.98
CA MET A 261 7.32 -17.27 5.31
C MET A 261 6.91 -16.50 6.56
N ARG A 262 7.90 -16.16 7.38
CA ARG A 262 7.72 -15.15 8.43
C ARG A 262 7.97 -13.77 7.84
N ILE A 263 7.39 -12.77 8.48
CA ILE A 263 7.69 -11.38 8.24
C ILE A 263 8.89 -11.00 9.11
N TYR A 264 9.82 -10.27 8.54
CA TYR A 264 11.00 -9.75 9.21
C TYR A 264 11.11 -8.25 9.00
N SER A 265 11.74 -7.59 9.96
CA SER A 265 12.28 -6.27 9.72
C SER A 265 13.56 -6.07 10.51
N SER A 266 14.49 -5.33 9.93
CA SER A 266 15.77 -5.00 10.53
C SER A 266 16.22 -3.60 10.14
N LEU A 267 17.08 -3.01 10.98
CA LEU A 267 17.82 -1.80 10.68
C LEU A 267 19.31 -2.08 10.89
N TRP A 268 20.11 -1.95 9.84
CA TRP A 268 21.51 -2.37 9.84
C TRP A 268 22.38 -1.51 8.92
N ASN A 269 23.70 -1.63 9.07
CA ASN A 269 24.68 -0.93 8.25
C ASN A 269 25.11 -1.79 7.05
N ALA A 270 25.09 -1.20 5.87
CA ALA A 270 25.36 -1.82 4.58
C ALA A 270 26.31 -0.93 3.76
N ASP A 271 27.37 -0.46 4.40
CA ASP A 271 28.34 0.51 3.86
C ASP A 271 28.90 0.13 2.50
N ASP A 272 29.00 -1.16 2.20
CA ASP A 272 29.61 -1.66 0.97
C ASP A 272 28.74 -1.43 -0.27
N TRP A 273 27.45 -1.13 -0.12
CA TRP A 273 26.56 -1.04 -1.29
C TRP A 273 25.38 -0.06 -1.15
N ALA A 274 24.90 0.24 0.06
CA ALA A 274 23.60 0.91 0.23
C ALA A 274 23.51 2.32 -0.38
N THR A 275 24.47 3.19 -0.08
CA THR A 275 24.39 4.59 -0.54
C THR A 275 25.38 4.83 -1.67
N ARG A 276 24.85 5.21 -2.85
CA ARG A 276 25.63 5.43 -4.08
C ARG A 276 26.53 4.24 -4.43
N GLY A 277 26.01 3.02 -4.31
CA GLY A 277 26.78 1.80 -4.57
C GLY A 277 27.94 1.59 -3.60
N GLY A 278 27.83 2.10 -2.37
CA GLY A 278 28.84 1.96 -1.32
C GLY A 278 29.89 3.07 -1.27
N LEU A 279 29.79 4.09 -2.12
CA LEU A 279 30.72 5.24 -2.11
C LEU A 279 30.57 6.13 -0.87
N VAL A 280 29.37 6.17 -0.27
CA VAL A 280 29.11 6.97 0.93
C VAL A 280 28.84 6.05 2.10
N LYS A 281 29.64 6.22 3.16
CA LYS A 281 29.63 5.39 4.37
C LYS A 281 28.76 6.02 5.47
N THR A 282 28.36 5.21 6.44
CA THR A 282 27.63 5.67 7.62
C THR A 282 28.48 6.61 8.47
N ASP A 283 27.98 7.83 8.67
CA ASP A 283 28.51 8.76 9.65
C ASP A 283 27.95 8.42 11.04
N TRP A 284 28.70 7.61 11.79
CA TRP A 284 28.32 7.17 13.12
C TRP A 284 28.18 8.31 14.15
N SER A 285 28.66 9.54 13.87
CA SER A 285 28.38 10.70 14.71
C SER A 285 26.89 11.11 14.70
N LYS A 286 26.11 10.60 13.74
CA LYS A 286 24.67 10.80 13.60
C LYS A 286 23.83 9.72 14.26
N ALA A 287 24.46 8.70 14.83
CA ALA A 287 23.76 7.67 15.59
C ALA A 287 23.10 8.24 16.87
N PRO A 288 21.99 7.67 17.35
CA PRO A 288 21.33 6.49 16.81
C PRO A 288 20.42 6.81 15.61
N PHE A 289 20.53 5.98 14.57
CA PHE A 289 19.56 5.95 13.47
C PHE A 289 18.32 5.21 13.94
N THR A 290 17.12 5.74 13.70
CA THR A 290 15.87 5.12 14.19
C THR A 290 14.80 5.05 13.11
N ALA A 291 14.24 3.88 12.88
CA ALA A 291 13.06 3.64 12.04
C ALA A 291 11.86 3.23 12.90
N TYR A 292 10.64 3.55 12.46
CA TYR A 292 9.41 3.31 13.20
C TYR A 292 8.39 2.53 12.40
N TYR A 293 7.61 1.71 13.10
CA TYR A 293 6.64 0.77 12.53
C TYR A 293 5.32 0.84 13.30
N ARG A 294 4.20 0.86 12.59
CA ARG A 294 2.86 0.83 13.20
C ARG A 294 1.82 0.21 12.28
N ASN A 295 0.61 0.03 12.82
CA ASN A 295 -0.57 -0.39 12.07
C ASN A 295 -0.30 -1.64 11.21
N PHE A 296 0.37 -2.64 11.79
CA PHE A 296 0.49 -3.94 11.18
C PHE A 296 -0.91 -4.49 10.92
N ASN A 297 -1.15 -4.97 9.70
CA ASN A 297 -2.40 -5.61 9.33
C ASN A 297 -2.11 -6.74 8.36
N VAL A 298 -2.74 -7.89 8.58
CA VAL A 298 -2.61 -9.05 7.70
C VAL A 298 -3.97 -9.65 7.42
N ILE A 299 -4.22 -9.91 6.14
CA ILE A 299 -5.34 -10.71 5.68
C ILE A 299 -4.76 -12.02 5.12
N ASP A 300 -4.66 -13.01 6.00
CA ASP A 300 -4.11 -14.35 5.71
C ASP A 300 -5.15 -15.22 5.00
N ALA A 301 -4.73 -15.84 3.90
CA ALA A 301 -5.54 -16.77 3.11
C ALA A 301 -6.08 -17.97 3.94
N LYS A 302 -5.37 -18.43 4.97
CA LYS A 302 -5.85 -19.52 5.85
C LYS A 302 -6.97 -19.08 6.81
N SER A 303 -7.00 -17.80 7.17
CA SER A 303 -7.96 -17.24 8.13
C SER A 303 -9.27 -16.79 7.51
N SER A 304 -9.26 -16.47 6.21
CA SER A 304 -10.45 -16.13 5.44
C SER A 304 -11.27 -17.39 5.14
N LYS A 305 -12.25 -17.71 6.00
CA LYS A 305 -13.29 -18.73 5.75
C LYS A 305 -14.23 -18.41 4.57
N SER A 306 -13.97 -17.32 3.84
CA SER A 306 -14.71 -16.89 2.66
C SER A 306 -13.71 -16.51 1.56
N PHE A 307 -13.45 -17.48 0.70
CA PHE A 307 -13.18 -17.24 -0.72
C PHE A 307 -14.52 -17.18 -1.49
N SER A 308 -15.62 -16.73 -0.85
CA SER A 308 -16.96 -16.63 -1.46
C SER A 308 -17.71 -15.34 -1.09
N ASP A 309 -18.01 -14.55 -2.13
CA ASP A 309 -19.18 -13.68 -2.30
C ASP A 309 -19.37 -12.34 -1.56
N SER A 310 -18.35 -11.79 -0.91
CA SER A 310 -18.30 -10.32 -0.69
C SER A 310 -16.86 -9.82 -0.64
N GLN A 311 -16.22 -9.85 -1.80
CA GLN A 311 -14.77 -9.73 -1.93
C GLN A 311 -14.31 -8.26 -1.79
N PRO A 312 -13.40 -7.91 -0.86
CA PRO A 312 -12.70 -6.63 -0.92
C PRO A 312 -11.89 -6.52 -2.23
N SER A 313 -11.73 -5.31 -2.76
CA SER A 313 -11.12 -5.04 -4.08
C SER A 313 -9.76 -5.71 -4.36
N TRP A 314 -8.99 -6.06 -3.33
CA TRP A 314 -7.69 -6.74 -3.44
C TRP A 314 -7.78 -8.23 -3.78
N GLN A 315 -8.96 -8.86 -3.69
CA GLN A 315 -9.15 -10.29 -4.02
C GLN A 315 -9.22 -10.57 -5.54
N THR A 316 -9.33 -9.54 -6.38
CA THR A 316 -9.20 -9.73 -7.84
C THR A 316 -7.81 -10.26 -8.23
N ASN A 317 -7.75 -11.18 -9.20
CA ASN A 317 -6.49 -11.85 -9.61
C ASN A 317 -5.56 -10.95 -10.45
N ALA A 318 -5.99 -9.75 -10.81
CA ALA A 318 -5.22 -8.85 -11.66
C ALA A 318 -5.44 -7.40 -11.25
N LEU A 319 -4.40 -6.58 -11.41
CA LEU A 319 -4.52 -5.14 -11.30
C LEU A 319 -5.59 -4.63 -12.28
N ASP A 320 -6.51 -3.80 -11.78
CA ASP A 320 -7.48 -3.10 -12.61
C ASP A 320 -6.81 -2.09 -13.56
N ALA A 321 -7.56 -1.55 -14.53
CA ALA A 321 -7.00 -0.63 -15.52
C ALA A 321 -6.37 0.64 -14.91
N PRO A 322 -6.98 1.30 -13.90
CA PRO A 322 -6.34 2.39 -13.15
C PRO A 322 -5.01 2.00 -12.50
N SER A 323 -4.97 0.87 -11.78
CA SER A 323 -3.76 0.39 -11.09
C SER A 323 -2.65 0.06 -12.06
N ARG A 324 -2.97 -0.51 -13.23
CA ARG A 324 -1.98 -0.73 -14.31
C ARG A 324 -1.43 0.58 -14.88
N ARG A 325 -2.26 1.63 -15.01
CA ARG A 325 -1.78 2.97 -15.42
C ARG A 325 -0.85 3.55 -14.36
N ARG A 326 -1.21 3.41 -13.08
CA ARG A 326 -0.40 3.88 -11.96
C ARG A 326 0.96 3.16 -11.90
N LEU A 327 0.98 1.83 -12.04
CA LEU A 327 2.21 1.05 -12.12
C LEU A 327 3.15 1.56 -13.22
N ARG A 328 2.62 1.78 -14.44
CA ARG A 328 3.42 2.35 -15.54
C ARG A 328 3.92 3.75 -15.26
N TRP A 329 3.13 4.58 -14.58
CA TRP A 329 3.56 5.91 -14.16
C TRP A 329 4.71 5.83 -13.16
N VAL A 330 4.63 4.96 -12.15
CA VAL A 330 5.72 4.72 -11.20
C VAL A 330 6.97 4.26 -11.93
N GLN A 331 6.85 3.22 -12.76
CA GLN A 331 7.98 2.67 -13.50
C GLN A 331 8.63 3.68 -14.45
N LYS A 332 7.84 4.57 -15.06
CA LYS A 332 8.35 5.59 -15.97
C LYS A 332 9.10 6.73 -15.27
N TYR A 333 8.59 7.20 -14.13
CA TYR A 333 9.07 8.44 -13.52
C TYR A 333 9.91 8.25 -12.26
N PHE A 334 9.84 7.07 -11.63
CA PHE A 334 10.46 6.83 -10.32
C PHE A 334 11.39 5.63 -10.28
N MET A 335 11.30 4.68 -11.23
CA MET A 335 12.21 3.54 -11.28
C MET A 335 13.59 3.99 -11.79
N ILE A 336 14.63 3.66 -11.04
CA ILE A 336 16.02 4.05 -11.35
C ILE A 336 16.90 2.86 -11.71
N TYR A 337 16.49 1.64 -11.36
CA TYR A 337 17.17 0.41 -11.75
C TYR A 337 16.14 -0.72 -11.93
N ASN A 338 16.37 -1.55 -12.94
CA ASN A 338 15.54 -2.73 -13.22
C ASN A 338 16.42 -3.87 -13.76
N TYR A 339 16.49 -4.97 -13.01
CA TYR A 339 17.24 -6.16 -13.42
C TYR A 339 16.82 -6.71 -14.80
N CYS A 340 15.55 -6.56 -15.19
CA CYS A 340 15.02 -7.01 -16.48
C CYS A 340 15.62 -6.29 -17.69
N THR A 341 16.31 -5.16 -17.48
CA THR A 341 16.94 -4.37 -18.55
C THR A 341 18.45 -4.22 -18.37
N ASP A 342 19.04 -4.90 -17.37
CA ASP A 342 20.47 -4.84 -17.10
C ASP A 342 21.23 -5.89 -17.94
N LEU A 343 21.68 -5.46 -19.12
CA LEU A 343 22.50 -6.28 -20.01
C LEU A 343 23.89 -6.58 -19.46
N LYS A 344 24.43 -5.73 -18.58
CA LYS A 344 25.74 -5.95 -17.97
C LYS A 344 25.68 -7.15 -17.03
N ARG A 345 24.60 -7.27 -16.27
CA ARG A 345 24.36 -8.41 -15.37
C ARG A 345 23.86 -9.65 -16.09
N PHE A 346 23.06 -9.49 -17.14
CA PHE A 346 22.49 -10.60 -17.93
C PHE A 346 22.93 -10.58 -19.39
N PRO A 347 24.23 -10.80 -19.68
CA PRO A 347 24.78 -10.69 -21.04
C PRO A 347 24.28 -11.80 -22.00
N ARG A 348 23.73 -12.88 -21.46
CA ARG A 348 23.18 -14.01 -22.24
C ARG A 348 21.67 -13.90 -22.50
N GLY A 349 21.09 -12.72 -22.26
CA GLY A 349 19.67 -12.45 -22.42
C GLY A 349 18.94 -12.31 -21.09
N PHE A 350 17.84 -11.56 -21.12
CA PHE A 350 17.07 -11.23 -19.93
C PHE A 350 16.38 -12.45 -19.31
N PRO A 351 16.15 -12.44 -17.98
CA PRO A 351 15.39 -13.47 -17.28
C PRO A 351 14.04 -13.75 -17.94
N ALA A 352 13.59 -15.01 -17.93
CA ALA A 352 12.43 -15.44 -18.71
C ALA A 352 11.14 -14.76 -18.24
N GLU A 353 11.02 -14.47 -16.95
CA GLU A 353 9.90 -13.74 -16.34
C GLU A 353 9.77 -12.29 -16.83
N CYS A 354 10.83 -11.72 -17.42
CA CYS A 354 10.86 -10.35 -17.91
C CYS A 354 10.33 -10.18 -19.34
N ARG A 355 10.05 -11.28 -20.05
CA ARG A 355 9.79 -11.27 -21.51
C ARG A 355 8.37 -10.84 -21.92
N ASN A 356 7.56 -10.28 -21.00
CA ASN A 356 6.14 -9.96 -21.25
C ASN A 356 5.69 -8.59 -20.73
#